data_AF-A0A644SM93-F1
#
_entry.id   AF-A0A644SM93-F1
#
_cell.length_a   1.000
_cell.length_b   1.000
_cell.length_c   1.000
_cell.angle_alpha   90.00
_cell.angle_beta   90.00
_cell.angle_gamma   90.00
#
_symmetry.space_group_name_H-M   'P 1'
#
loop_
_entity.id
_entity.type
_entity.pdbx_description
1 polymer ?
#
loop_
_entity_poly.entity_id
_entity_poly.type
_entity_poly.pdbx_seq_one_letter_code
_entity_poly.pdbx_strand_id
1 'polypeptide(L)'
;MSQDIFTQNPNLKEVFKTSDGEYFYNENSAKNHAKTLEDKSVQHLEKPKATQTAEKLTAKQQLQKDYEDKFGEVPAESFTKAQLEDAIAKDEPLVAELKND
;
A
#
# COMPACT_ATOMS: atom_id res chain seq x y z
N MET A 1 -20.37 23.32 6.58
CA MET A 1 -19.10 23.06 7.30
C MET A 1 -18.95 21.56 7.39
N SER A 2 -17.99 20.99 6.66
CA SER A 2 -17.74 19.55 6.63
C SER A 2 -17.19 19.14 8.00
N GLN A 3 -17.95 18.34 8.75
CA GLN A 3 -17.44 17.76 10.00
C GLN A 3 -16.40 16.71 9.67
N ASP A 4 -15.14 17.14 9.59
CA ASP A 4 -14.01 16.24 9.58
C ASP A 4 -13.96 15.54 10.95
N ILE A 5 -14.46 14.31 11.00
CA ILE A 5 -14.44 13.47 12.20
C ILE A 5 -13.02 13.27 12.74
N PHE A 6 -12.02 13.37 11.85
CA PHE A 6 -10.59 13.37 12.16
C PHE A 6 -10.09 14.62 12.91
N THR A 7 -10.78 15.75 12.75
CA THR A 7 -10.49 17.00 13.47
C THR A 7 -11.04 16.93 14.88
N GLN A 8 -12.25 16.40 15.05
CA GLN A 8 -12.86 16.22 16.37
C GLN A 8 -12.20 15.09 17.16
N ASN A 9 -11.72 14.06 16.47
CA ASN A 9 -11.08 12.90 17.09
C ASN A 9 -9.70 12.68 16.46
N PRO A 10 -8.67 13.41 16.92
CA PRO A 10 -7.33 13.35 16.34
C PRO A 10 -6.66 11.98 16.46
N ASN A 11 -7.12 11.14 17.39
CA ASN A 11 -6.66 9.77 17.58
C ASN A 11 -7.21 8.76 16.55
N LEU A 12 -8.24 9.14 15.78
CA LEU A 12 -8.77 8.28 14.73
C LEU A 12 -7.79 8.22 13.57
N LYS A 13 -7.41 6.99 13.22
CA LYS A 13 -6.54 6.68 12.09
C LYS A 13 -7.36 6.38 10.83
N GLU A 14 -8.53 5.80 11.03
CA GLU A 14 -9.43 5.33 9.97
C GLU A 14 -10.88 5.48 10.43
N VAL A 15 -11.77 5.72 9.47
CA VAL A 15 -13.23 5.73 9.65
C VAL A 15 -13.88 5.21 8.38
N PHE A 16 -15.10 4.71 8.50
CA PHE A 16 -15.86 4.13 7.41
C PHE A 16 -17.13 4.96 7.23
N LYS A 17 -17.29 5.56 6.04
CA LYS A 17 -18.47 6.33 5.69
C LYS A 17 -19.41 5.48 4.83
N THR A 18 -20.68 5.40 5.20
CA THR A 18 -21.71 4.74 4.39
C THR A 18 -22.29 5.71 3.35
N SER A 19 -22.99 5.19 2.35
CA SER A 19 -23.63 5.99 1.30
C SER A 19 -24.69 6.96 1.81
N ASP A 20 -25.26 6.72 3.00
CA ASP A 20 -26.18 7.63 3.69
C ASP A 20 -25.45 8.85 4.31
N GLY A 21 -24.13 8.75 4.49
CA GLY A 21 -23.30 9.80 5.08
C GLY A 21 -22.97 9.60 6.55
N GLU A 22 -23.39 8.47 7.16
CA GLU A 22 -22.97 8.08 8.50
C GLU A 22 -21.51 7.63 8.54
N TYR A 23 -20.81 7.98 9.62
CA TYR A 23 -19.42 7.62 9.88
C TYR A 23 -19.33 6.59 11.01
N PHE A 24 -18.55 5.54 10.79
CA PHE A 24 -18.33 4.43 11.72
C PHE A 24 -16.84 4.25 11.99
N TYR A 25 -16.50 3.86 13.21
CA TYR A 25 -15.10 3.55 13.58
C TYR A 25 -14.68 2.13 13.22
N ASN A 26 -15.65 1.25 12.92
CA ASN A 26 -15.42 -0.16 12.60
C ASN A 26 -16.04 -0.50 11.25
N GLU A 27 -15.27 -1.17 10.40
CA GLU A 27 -15.74 -1.61 9.08
C GLU A 27 -16.97 -2.52 9.18
N ASN A 28 -16.99 -3.43 10.16
CA ASN A 28 -18.09 -4.38 10.33
C ASN A 28 -19.41 -3.69 10.70
N SER A 29 -19.36 -2.62 11.51
CA SER A 29 -20.52 -1.80 11.84
C SER A 29 -21.02 -1.04 10.61
N ALA A 30 -20.10 -0.45 9.85
CA ALA A 30 -20.42 0.25 8.60
C ALA A 30 -21.05 -0.70 7.56
N LYS A 31 -20.50 -1.91 7.41
CA LYS A 31 -21.01 -2.94 6.50
C LYS A 31 -22.39 -3.43 6.91
N ASN A 32 -22.63 -3.64 8.21
CA ASN A 32 -23.96 -4.04 8.69
C ASN A 32 -25.00 -2.94 8.47
N HIS A 33 -24.63 -1.67 8.65
CA HIS A 33 -25.50 -0.54 8.35
C HIS A 33 -25.72 -0.37 6.84
N ALA A 34 -24.67 -0.45 6.03
CA ALA A 34 -24.78 -0.39 4.57
C ALA A 34 -25.67 -1.50 4.00
N LYS A 35 -25.74 -2.68 4.64
CA LYS A 35 -26.65 -3.76 4.23
C LYS A 35 -28.14 -3.38 4.33
N THR A 36 -28.50 -2.46 5.22
CA THR A 36 -29.88 -1.97 5.35
C THR A 36 -30.18 -0.81 4.40
N LEU A 37 -29.17 -0.25 3.73
CA LEU A 37 -29.32 0.79 2.72
C LEU A 37 -29.52 0.19 1.32
N GLU A 38 -30.09 0.98 0.42
CA GLU A 38 -30.19 0.64 -1.01
C GLU A 38 -28.79 0.56 -1.63
N ASP A 39 -27.94 1.54 -1.33
CA ASP A 39 -26.55 1.57 -1.74
C ASP A 39 -25.66 0.98 -0.64
N LYS A 40 -25.17 -0.23 -0.89
CA LYS A 40 -24.37 -1.02 0.07
C LYS A 40 -22.89 -0.64 0.07
N SER A 41 -22.56 0.55 -0.44
CA SER A 41 -21.18 1.01 -0.50
C SER A 41 -20.74 1.54 0.87
N VAL A 42 -19.52 1.15 1.22
CA VAL A 42 -18.82 1.67 2.39
C VAL A 42 -17.53 2.27 1.87
N GLN A 43 -17.36 3.57 2.06
CA GLN A 43 -16.12 4.28 1.76
C GLN A 43 -15.22 4.22 2.98
N HIS A 44 -14.05 3.63 2.82
CA HIS A 44 -13.00 3.72 3.82
C HIS A 44 -12.31 5.09 3.69
N LEU A 45 -12.41 5.91 4.72
CA LEU A 45 -11.67 7.16 4.83
C LEU A 45 -10.58 6.96 5.88
N GLU A 46 -9.34 7.04 5.45
CA GLU A 46 -8.20 7.03 6.35
C GLU A 46 -7.77 8.46 6.60
N LYS A 47 -7.41 8.78 7.86
CA LYS A 47 -6.78 10.05 8.16
C LYS A 47 -5.50 10.09 7.31
N PRO A 48 -5.26 11.14 6.52
CA PRO A 48 -4.03 11.26 5.74
C PRO A 48 -2.86 11.37 6.70
N LYS A 49 -2.36 10.23 7.13
CA LYS A 49 -1.11 10.09 7.83
C LYS A 49 -0.08 10.09 6.71
N ALA A 50 0.67 11.19 6.58
CA ALA A 50 1.90 11.12 5.82
C ALA A 50 2.65 9.87 6.31
N THR A 51 2.92 8.92 5.40
CA THR A 51 3.53 7.61 5.63
C THR A 51 2.59 6.50 6.17
N GLN A 52 1.88 5.86 5.25
CA GLN A 52 2.23 4.51 4.79
C GLN A 52 1.17 4.12 3.77
N THR A 53 1.46 4.43 2.52
CA THR A 53 1.01 3.59 1.43
C THR A 53 1.35 2.16 1.81
N ALA A 54 0.34 1.36 2.13
CA ALA A 54 0.35 -0.03 1.71
C ALA A 54 0.31 -0.03 0.18
N GLU A 55 1.37 0.51 -0.43
CA GLU A 55 1.76 0.17 -1.77
C GLU A 55 1.93 -1.33 -1.69
N LYS A 56 0.96 -2.03 -2.24
CA LYS A 56 1.04 -3.43 -2.56
C LYS A 56 2.30 -3.57 -3.41
N LEU A 57 3.46 -3.79 -2.77
CA LEU A 57 4.75 -3.88 -3.43
C LEU A 57 4.54 -4.87 -4.56
N THR A 58 4.70 -4.39 -5.78
CA THR A 58 4.56 -5.27 -6.93
C THR A 58 5.60 -6.39 -6.77
N ALA A 59 5.36 -7.57 -7.33
CA ALA A 59 6.30 -8.69 -7.19
C ALA A 59 7.74 -8.31 -7.57
N LYS A 60 7.92 -7.31 -8.45
CA LYS A 60 9.20 -6.70 -8.77
C LYS A 60 9.80 -5.92 -7.58
N GLN A 61 9.05 -5.02 -6.96
CA GLN A 61 9.56 -4.23 -5.82
C GLN A 61 9.90 -5.07 -4.60
N GLN A 62 9.14 -6.15 -4.34
CA GLN A 62 9.49 -7.10 -3.30
C GLN A 62 10.87 -7.71 -3.58
N LEU A 63 11.08 -8.26 -4.79
CA LEU A 63 12.37 -8.81 -5.19
C LEU A 63 13.51 -7.78 -5.21
N GLN A 64 13.25 -6.52 -5.54
CA GLN A 64 14.29 -5.48 -5.46
C GLN A 64 14.76 -5.29 -4.02
N LYS A 65 13.83 -5.36 -3.06
CA LYS A 65 14.13 -5.24 -1.64
C LYS A 65 14.84 -6.48 -1.09
N ASP A 66 14.41 -7.67 -1.48
CA ASP A 66 15.09 -8.93 -1.15
C ASP A 66 16.52 -8.97 -1.74
N TYR A 67 16.71 -8.44 -2.94
CA TYR A 67 18.03 -8.29 -3.56
C TYR A 67 18.90 -7.28 -2.79
N GLU A 68 18.35 -6.10 -2.44
CA GLU A 68 19.07 -5.07 -1.67
C GLU A 68 19.48 -5.60 -0.28
N ASP A 69 18.62 -6.34 0.40
CA ASP A 69 18.93 -6.96 1.70
C ASP A 69 20.06 -8.00 1.59
N LYS A 70 20.07 -8.76 0.49
CA LYS A 70 21.01 -9.86 0.27
C LYS A 70 22.39 -9.38 -0.22
N PHE A 71 22.40 -8.45 -1.17
CA PHE A 71 23.63 -7.97 -1.82
C PHE A 71 24.11 -6.63 -1.26
N GLY A 72 23.27 -5.91 -0.51
CA GLY A 72 23.57 -4.55 -0.03
C GLY A 72 23.52 -3.48 -1.12
N GLU A 73 23.00 -3.83 -2.31
CA GLU A 73 23.00 -2.98 -3.49
C GLU A 73 21.58 -2.85 -4.05
N VAL A 74 21.17 -1.63 -4.39
CA VAL A 74 19.88 -1.39 -5.04
C VAL A 74 19.99 -1.89 -6.49
N PRO A 75 19.18 -2.86 -6.92
CA PRO A 75 19.24 -3.33 -8.29
C PRO A 75 18.66 -2.28 -9.25
N ALA A 76 19.30 -2.10 -10.40
CA ALA A 76 18.85 -1.17 -11.43
C ALA A 76 17.40 -1.46 -11.86
N GLU A 77 16.61 -0.41 -12.06
CA GLU A 77 15.19 -0.53 -12.46
C GLU A 77 15.01 -1.21 -13.84
N SER A 78 16.06 -1.22 -14.67
CA SER A 78 16.12 -1.94 -15.94
C SER A 78 16.06 -3.47 -15.78
N PHE A 79 16.41 -4.00 -14.61
CA PHE A 79 16.35 -5.43 -14.34
C PHE A 79 14.90 -5.91 -14.25
N THR A 80 14.64 -7.03 -14.90
CA THR A 80 13.32 -7.67 -14.86
C THR A 80 13.16 -8.51 -13.60
N LYS A 81 11.90 -8.79 -13.22
CA LYS A 81 11.58 -9.69 -12.09
C LYS A 81 12.39 -11.00 -12.15
N ALA A 82 12.46 -11.63 -13.32
CA ALA A 82 13.17 -12.89 -13.49
C ALA A 82 14.67 -12.77 -13.22
N GLN A 83 15.29 -11.66 -13.61
CA GLN A 83 16.72 -11.41 -13.35
C GLN A 83 16.99 -11.26 -11.86
N LEU A 84 16.14 -10.51 -11.13
CA LEU A 84 16.27 -10.35 -9.68
C LEU A 84 16.09 -11.68 -8.95
N GLU A 85 15.07 -12.46 -9.35
CA GLU A 85 14.77 -13.77 -8.74
C GLU A 85 15.90 -14.77 -8.98
N ASP A 86 16.46 -14.79 -10.20
CA ASP A 86 17.58 -15.66 -10.57
C ASP A 86 18.88 -15.27 -9.85
N ALA A 87 19.16 -13.97 -9.73
CA ALA A 87 20.30 -13.46 -8.99
C ALA A 87 20.23 -13.79 -7.49
N ILE A 88 19.08 -13.57 -6.86
CA ILE A 88 18.84 -13.96 -5.46
C ILE A 88 19.00 -15.47 -5.28
N ALA A 89 18.51 -16.28 -6.23
CA ALA A 89 18.61 -17.75 -6.17
C ALA A 89 20.03 -18.27 -6.41
N LYS A 90 20.79 -17.61 -7.28
CA LYS A 90 22.19 -17.95 -7.61
C LYS A 90 23.22 -17.34 -6.66
N ASP A 91 22.79 -16.44 -5.76
CA ASP A 91 23.69 -15.68 -4.89
C ASP A 91 24.71 -14.84 -5.70
N GLU A 92 24.31 -14.41 -6.90
CA GLU A 92 25.17 -13.65 -7.82
C GLU A 92 24.55 -12.28 -8.11
N PRO A 93 25.24 -11.17 -7.81
CA PRO A 93 24.70 -9.83 -8.06
C PRO A 93 24.65 -9.54 -9.56
N LEU A 94 23.54 -8.91 -10.00
CA LEU A 94 23.37 -8.41 -11.36
C LEU A 94 24.30 -7.23 -11.61
N VAL A 95 25.29 -7.44 -12.46
CA VAL A 95 26.13 -6.36 -12.97
C VAL A 95 25.36 -5.55 -14.00
N ALA A 96 25.19 -4.25 -13.76
CA ALA A 96 24.75 -3.35 -14.81
C ALA A 96 25.89 -3.28 -15.84
N GLU A 97 25.70 -3.86 -17.03
CA GLU A 97 26.58 -3.61 -18.18
C GLU A 97 26.48 -2.11 -18.50
N LEU A 98 27.38 -1.33 -17.91
CA LEU A 98 27.61 0.05 -18.27
C LEU A 98 28.31 0.01 -19.63
N LYS A 99 27.53 -0.07 -20.71
CA LYS A 99 28.03 0.20 -22.06
C LYS A 99 28.38 1.68 -22.09
N ASN A 100 29.62 1.98 -21.73
CA ASN A 100 30.22 3.27 -21.95
C ASN A 100 30.60 3.31 -23.44
N ASP A 101 29.70 3.88 -24.26
CA ASP A 101 29.95 4.27 -25.65
C ASP A 101 31.20 5.15 -25.78
#